data_AF-A0A840ULK6-F1
#
_entry.id   AF-A0A840ULK6-F1
#
_cell.length_a   1.000
_cell.length_b   1.000
_cell.length_c   1.000
_cell.angle_alpha   90.00
_cell.angle_beta   90.00
_cell.angle_gamma   90.00
#
_symmetry.space_group_name_H-M   'P 1'
#
loop_
_entity.id
_entity.type
_entity.pdbx_description
1 polymer ?
#
loop_
_entity_poly.entity_id
_entity_poly.type
_entity_poly.pdbx_seq_one_letter_code
_entity_poly.pdbx_strand_id
1 'polypeptide(L)' 'MAVNIISATDTATTDWSGGQTTQLYISPQDADYKKRTFKLRLSSATVTADKSAFTKLKNIDRILMTLQSN' A
#
# COMPACT_ATOMS: atom_id res chain seq x y z
N MET A 1 1.66 17.22 -20.49
CA MET A 1 1.75 16.37 -19.28
C MET A 1 0.34 16.21 -18.74
N ALA A 2 -0.13 14.98 -18.52
CA ALA A 2 -1.42 14.75 -17.88
C ALA A 2 -1.22 14.67 -16.37
N VAL A 3 -2.02 15.41 -15.60
CA VAL A 3 -2.05 15.36 -14.13
C VAL A 3 -3.28 14.57 -13.72
N ASN A 4 -3.12 13.61 -12.82
CA ASN A 4 -4.22 12.88 -12.23
C ASN A 4 -4.29 13.15 -10.73
N ILE A 5 -5.48 13.46 -10.23
CA ILE A 5 -5.74 13.67 -8.80
C ILE A 5 -6.45 12.42 -8.29
N ILE A 6 -5.87 11.76 -7.29
CA ILE A 6 -6.47 10.58 -6.65
C ILE A 6 -7.03 11.03 -5.31
N SER A 7 -8.35 10.93 -5.14
CA SER A 7 -9.03 11.27 -3.89
C SER A 7 -9.20 10.04 -3.01
N ALA A 8 -9.47 10.24 -1.72
CA ALA A 8 -9.65 9.12 -0.79
C ALA A 8 -10.80 8.18 -1.21
N THR A 9 -11.85 8.71 -1.85
CA THR A 9 -12.99 7.91 -2.33
C THR A 9 -12.64 6.99 -3.50
N ASP A 10 -11.52 7.25 -4.18
CA ASP A 10 -11.06 6.44 -5.32
C ASP A 10 -10.14 5.28 -4.88
N THR A 11 -9.86 5.17 -3.57
CA THR A 11 -8.88 4.22 -3.04
C THR A 11 -9.53 2.99 -2.40
N ALA A 12 -8.89 1.84 -2.58
CA ALA A 12 -9.35 0.59 -2.01
C ALA A 12 -8.58 0.27 -0.71
N THR A 13 -9.32 -0.08 0.34
CA THR A 13 -8.77 -0.52 1.62
C THR A 13 -8.98 -2.03 1.80
N THR A 14 -7.94 -2.71 2.29
CA THR A 14 -7.97 -4.15 2.56
C THR A 14 -7.39 -4.45 3.94
N ASP A 15 -8.08 -5.32 4.68
CA ASP A 15 -7.61 -5.85 5.95
C ASP A 15 -6.49 -6.89 5.78
N TRP A 16 -5.63 -6.97 6.78
CA TRP A 16 -4.59 -7.98 6.93
C TRP A 16 -4.36 -8.26 8.42
N SER A 17 -3.60 -9.30 8.76
CA SER A 17 -3.42 -9.73 10.15
C SER A 17 -2.84 -8.67 11.10
N GLY A 18 -2.19 -7.63 10.56
CA GLY A 18 -1.60 -6.53 11.32
C GLY A 18 -2.42 -5.24 11.35
N GLY A 19 -3.55 -5.17 10.63
CA GLY A 19 -4.38 -3.98 10.53
C GLY A 19 -4.96 -3.80 9.12
N GLN A 20 -4.87 -2.58 8.59
CA GLN A 20 -5.47 -2.22 7.29
C GLN A 20 -4.42 -1.57 6.37
N THR A 21 -4.62 -1.72 5.06
CA THR A 21 -3.82 -1.04 4.04
C THR A 21 -4.74 -0.40 3.02
N THR A 22 -4.55 0.89 2.74
CA THR A 22 -5.24 1.61 1.67
C THR A 22 -4.29 1.78 0.50
N GLN A 23 -4.67 1.29 -0.68
CA GLN A 23 -3.90 1.44 -1.90
C GLN A 23 -4.20 2.80 -2.54
N LEU A 24 -3.21 3.70 -2.51
CA LEU A 24 -3.32 5.04 -3.07
C LEU A 24 -3.01 5.06 -4.57
N TYR A 25 -2.03 4.25 -4.99
CA TYR A 25 -1.64 4.15 -6.39
C TYR A 25 -0.94 2.83 -6.67
N ILE A 26 -1.15 2.27 -7.86
CA ILE A 26 -0.41 1.13 -8.37
C ILE A 26 -0.13 1.33 -9.86
N SER A 27 1.08 0.94 -10.30
CA SER A 27 1.49 1.05 -11.69
C SER A 27 2.12 -0.26 -12.20
N PRO A 28 1.80 -0.70 -13.42
CA PRO A 28 0.76 -0.16 -14.31
C PRO A 28 -0.66 -0.29 -13.70
N GLN A 29 -1.65 0.39 -14.28
CA GLN A 29 -3.01 0.50 -13.70
C GLN A 29 -3.72 -0.86 -13.54
N ASP A 30 -3.36 -1.84 -14.35
CA ASP A 30 -3.84 -3.22 -14.34
C ASP A 30 -3.00 -4.17 -13.46
N ALA A 31 -1.97 -3.64 -12.78
CA ALA A 31 -1.11 -4.46 -11.94
C ALA A 31 -1.84 -5.01 -10.71
N ASP A 32 -1.42 -6.20 -10.29
CA ASP A 32 -1.99 -6.93 -9.17
C ASP A 32 -0.93 -7.09 -8.08
N TYR A 33 -1.24 -6.58 -6.88
CA TYR A 33 -0.36 -6.67 -5.73
C TYR A 33 -0.07 -8.12 -5.31
N LYS A 34 -1.08 -9.00 -5.33
CA LYS A 34 -0.92 -10.42 -4.95
C LYS A 34 -0.02 -11.15 -5.94
N LYS A 35 -0.14 -10.83 -7.23
CA LYS A 35 0.71 -11.40 -8.29
C LYS A 35 2.08 -10.71 -8.41
N ARG A 36 2.28 -9.57 -7.73
CA ARG A 36 3.52 -8.78 -7.74
C ARG A 36 3.91 -8.32 -9.15
N THR A 37 2.92 -8.00 -9.98
CA THR A 37 3.16 -7.51 -11.35
C THR A 37 3.35 -6.00 -11.44
N PHE A 38 3.36 -5.31 -10.30
CA PHE A 38 3.53 -3.86 -10.22
C PHE A 38 5.00 -3.45 -10.31
N LYS A 39 5.24 -2.28 -10.92
CA LYS A 39 6.53 -1.58 -10.92
C LYS A 39 6.64 -0.61 -9.74
N LEU A 40 5.53 -0.01 -9.36
CA LEU A 40 5.43 0.93 -8.25
C LEU A 40 4.08 0.76 -7.55
N ARG A 41 4.10 0.85 -6.22
CA ARG A 41 2.90 0.90 -5.40
C ARG A 41 3.08 1.92 -4.30
N LEU A 42 2.11 2.81 -4.14
CA LEU A 42 2.00 3.73 -3.01
C LEU A 42 0.76 3.34 -2.19
N SER A 43 0.95 3.21 -0.88
CA SER A 43 -0.12 2.83 0.05
C SER A 43 0.11 3.46 1.41
N SER A 44 -0.98 3.70 2.14
CA SER A 44 -0.93 3.92 3.59
C SER A 44 -1.27 2.61 4.31
N ALA A 45 -0.72 2.43 5.50
CA ALA A 45 -1.00 1.28 6.35
C ALA A 45 -1.32 1.75 7.77
N THR A 46 -2.43 1.27 8.32
CA THR A 46 -2.79 1.42 9.73
C THR A 46 -2.47 0.12 10.41
N VAL A 47 -1.56 0.15 11.40
CA VAL A 47 -1.18 -1.02 12.19
C VAL A 47 -1.94 -0.97 13.50
N THR A 48 -2.87 -1.90 13.70
CA THR A 48 -3.71 -1.97 14.92
C THR A 48 -3.28 -3.10 15.86
N ALA A 49 -2.53 -4.08 15.36
CA ALA A 49 -1.98 -5.14 16.20
C ALA A 49 -0.76 -4.67 16.98
N ASP A 50 -0.69 -4.99 18.27
CA ASP A 50 0.47 -4.68 19.15
C ASP A 50 1.80 -5.15 18.58
N LYS A 51 1.77 -6.29 17.87
CA LYS A 51 2.89 -6.80 17.08
C LYS A 51 2.37 -7.22 15.72
N SER A 52 3.01 -6.70 14.68
CA SER A 52 2.66 -7.00 13.29
C SER A 52 3.86 -7.52 12.53
N ALA A 53 3.65 -8.59 11.76
CA ALA A 53 4.65 -9.17 10.88
C ALA A 53 4.41 -8.67 9.45
N PHE A 54 5.37 -7.93 8.90
CA PHE A 54 5.26 -7.41 7.54
C PHE A 54 5.61 -8.51 6.53
N THR A 55 4.78 -8.68 5.51
CA THR A 55 5.04 -9.64 4.43
C THR A 55 6.38 -9.32 3.77
N LYS A 56 7.27 -10.33 3.70
CA LYS A 56 8.54 -10.22 2.99
C LYS A 56 8.30 -10.22 1.49
N LEU A 57 8.53 -9.07 0.86
CA LEU A 57 8.46 -8.91 -0.59
C LEU A 57 9.87 -9.10 -1.17
N LYS A 58 10.18 -10.33 -1.59
CA LYS A 58 11.49 -10.65 -2.18
C LYS A 58 11.66 -9.87 -3.49
N ASN A 59 12.83 -9.28 -3.70
CA ASN A 59 13.21 -8.52 -4.90
C ASN A 59 12.38 -7.24 -5.12
N ILE A 60 11.80 -6.67 -4.06
CA ILE A 60 11.07 -5.41 -4.11
C ILE A 60 11.64 -4.50 -3.04
N ASP A 61 12.11 -3.33 -3.45
CA ASP A 61 12.55 -2.30 -2.52
C ASP A 61 11.36 -1.62 -1.85
N ARG A 62 11.49 -1.36 -0.55
CA ARG A 62 10.42 -0.77 0.26
C ARG A 62 10.97 0.37 1.09
N ILE A 63 10.29 1.50 1.01
CA ILE A 63 10.48 2.64 1.90
C ILE A 63 9.22 2.76 2.76
N LEU A 64 9.41 2.89 4.06
CA LEU A 64 8.33 3.02 5.04
C LEU A 64 8.56 4.29 5.85
N MET A 65 7.50 5.03 6.09
CA MET A 65 7.50 6.26 6.85
C MET A 65 6.28 6.28 7.76
N THR A 66 6.50 6.56 9.04
CA THR A 66 5.43 6.83 10.00
C THR A 66 4.79 8.18 9.67
N LEU A 67 3.47 8.18 9.46
CA LEU A 67 2.70 9.40 9.19
C LEU A 67 2.07 9.99 10.44
N GLN A 68 1.70 9.12 11.38
CA GLN A 68 1.10 9.49 12.65
C GLN A 68 1.53 8.44 13.69
N SER A 69 1.97 8.92 14.84
CA SER A 69 2.13 8.11 16.05
C SER A 69 1.01 8.48 17.03
N ASN A 70 0.56 7.50 17.79
CA ASN A 70 -0.21 7.77 19.01
C ASN A 70 0.69 8.42 20.07
#